data_AF-A0A9E5ERN4-F1
#
_entry.id   AF-A0A9E5ERN4-F1
#
_cell.length_a   1.000
_cell.length_b   1.000
_cell.length_c   1.000
_cell.angle_alpha   90.00
_cell.angle_beta   90.00
_cell.angle_gamma   90.00
#
_symmetry.space_group_name_H-M   'P 1'
#
loop_
_entity.id
_entity.type
_entity.pdbx_description
1 polymer ?
#
loop_
_entity_poly.entity_id
_entity_poly.type
_entity_poly.pdbx_seq_one_letter_code
_entity_poly.pdbx_strand_id
1 'polypeptide(L)'
;MEPHYFFAIVVCVTDDLTMSQGRRTCYGRCFMSDVVHPNVARVVEAGRALGLAIVTRRFPEGTKTAQDAATAIGVSVGQIVKSLVFAVDGEIVMAYVSGANQLDEKKLAAAAGGTKCSRVDADAVREATGFPIGGVPPFGFSRLLRIFIDPDLLTYDEV
;
A
#
# COMPACT_ATOMS: atom_id res chain seq x y z
N MET A 1 -3.15 13.22 -20.32
CA MET A 1 -3.53 11.86 -19.87
C MET A 1 -2.29 11.33 -19.16
N GLU A 2 -2.13 11.72 -17.89
CA GLU A 2 -0.96 11.35 -17.07
C GLU A 2 -0.97 9.83 -16.84
N PRO A 3 0.16 9.12 -16.95
CA PRO A 3 0.19 7.69 -16.70
C PRO A 3 -0.15 7.46 -15.23
N HIS A 4 -1.17 6.66 -14.95
CA HIS A 4 -1.46 6.19 -13.60
C HIS A 4 -0.32 5.25 -13.16
N TYR A 5 0.73 5.82 -12.55
CA TYR A 5 1.83 5.07 -11.96
C TYR A 5 1.34 4.41 -10.68
N PHE A 6 1.06 3.11 -10.76
CA PHE A 6 0.82 2.27 -9.59
C PHE A 6 2.19 2.00 -8.94
N PHE A 7 2.38 2.49 -7.72
CA PHE A 7 3.58 2.23 -6.94
C PHE A 7 3.26 1.12 -5.94
N ALA A 8 3.84 -0.06 -6.17
CA ALA A 8 3.87 -1.10 -5.15
C ALA A 8 4.96 -0.74 -4.15
N ILE A 9 4.57 -0.38 -2.93
CA ILE A 9 5.48 -0.12 -1.82
C ILE A 9 5.61 -1.43 -1.08
N VAL A 10 6.76 -2.09 -1.22
CA VAL A 10 7.11 -3.25 -0.40
C VAL A 10 7.61 -2.71 0.92
N VAL A 11 6.95 -3.07 2.02
CA VAL A 11 7.29 -2.61 3.35
C VAL A 11 7.99 -3.75 4.06
N CYS A 12 9.32 -3.80 3.99
CA CYS A 12 10.08 -4.71 4.84
C CYS A 12 10.00 -4.21 6.29
N VAL A 13 9.23 -4.86 7.14
CA VAL A 13 9.38 -4.72 8.59
C VAL A 13 10.56 -5.60 8.99
N THR A 14 11.76 -5.03 9.00
CA THR A 14 12.91 -5.72 9.61
C THR A 14 12.86 -5.50 11.11
N ASP A 15 12.62 -6.57 11.88
CA ASP A 15 12.91 -6.58 13.31
C ASP A 15 14.40 -6.26 13.50
N ASP A 16 14.68 -5.09 14.07
CA ASP A 16 16.01 -4.56 14.23
C ASP A 16 16.76 -5.27 15.38
N LEU A 17 17.24 -6.49 15.12
CA LEU A 17 18.32 -7.11 15.89
C LEU A 17 19.13 -8.07 15.01
N THR A 18 19.96 -7.52 14.12
CA THR A 18 21.39 -7.92 13.92
C THR A 18 21.98 -7.16 12.74
N MET A 19 22.55 -5.99 13.02
CA MET A 19 23.67 -5.48 12.21
C MET A 19 24.83 -6.49 12.29
N SER A 20 24.92 -7.39 11.32
CA SER A 20 26.16 -8.05 10.97
C SER A 20 26.44 -7.87 9.48
N GLN A 21 27.66 -7.43 9.20
CA GLN A 21 28.11 -7.04 7.88
C GLN A 21 27.95 -8.16 6.85
N GLY A 22 27.31 -7.84 5.73
CA GLY A 22 27.24 -8.72 4.58
C GLY A 22 26.94 -7.94 3.31
N ARG A 23 28.01 -7.48 2.63
CA ARG A 23 27.94 -6.99 1.25
C ARG A 23 27.18 -8.00 0.39
N ARG A 24 25.97 -7.65 -0.05
CA ARG A 24 25.33 -8.26 -1.22
C ARG A 24 25.17 -7.19 -2.28
N THR A 25 26.13 -7.17 -3.19
CA THR A 25 26.11 -6.44 -4.46
C THR A 25 24.94 -6.91 -5.29
N CYS A 26 23.86 -6.11 -5.34
CA CYS A 26 22.79 -6.28 -6.31
C CYS A 26 23.30 -5.81 -7.68
N TYR A 27 23.70 -6.77 -8.51
CA TYR A 27 24.08 -6.58 -9.90
C TYR A 27 22.80 -6.36 -10.73
N GLY A 28 22.62 -5.17 -11.30
CA GLY A 28 21.48 -4.90 -12.18
C GLY A 28 21.11 -3.43 -12.25
N ARG A 29 21.96 -2.64 -12.92
CA ARG A 29 21.75 -1.28 -13.47
C ARG A 29 20.43 -0.59 -13.04
N CYS A 30 20.36 -0.18 -11.77
CA CYS A 30 19.35 0.73 -11.27
C CYS A 30 19.66 2.10 -11.88
N PHE A 31 19.00 2.44 -12.98
CA PHE A 31 19.11 3.76 -13.58
C PHE A 31 18.53 4.78 -12.60
N MET A 32 19.39 5.46 -11.84
CA MET A 32 19.06 6.68 -11.12
C MET A 32 18.63 7.71 -12.18
N SER A 33 17.33 7.88 -12.33
CA SER A 33 16.76 9.07 -12.98
C SER A 33 15.96 9.82 -11.91
N ASP A 34 16.55 10.94 -11.50
CA ASP A 34 16.27 11.75 -10.33
C ASP A 34 14.98 12.58 -10.42
N VAL A 35 13.82 11.93 -10.47
CA VAL A 35 12.57 12.53 -9.96
C VAL A 35 11.74 11.45 -9.28
N VAL A 36 11.91 11.32 -7.97
CA VAL A 36 10.98 10.54 -7.14
C VAL A 36 9.65 11.29 -7.13
N HIS A 37 8.56 10.65 -7.55
CA HIS A 37 7.25 11.28 -7.56
C HIS A 37 6.91 11.80 -6.15
N PRO A 38 6.37 13.03 -5.98
CA PRO A 38 6.14 13.63 -4.66
C PRO A 38 5.39 12.73 -3.68
N ASN A 39 4.41 11.97 -4.17
CA ASN A 39 3.68 10.98 -3.36
C ASN A 39 4.58 9.85 -2.82
N VAL A 40 5.55 9.37 -3.61
CA VAL A 40 6.50 8.35 -3.15
C VAL A 40 7.43 8.94 -2.09
N ALA A 41 7.93 10.16 -2.30
CA ALA A 41 8.76 10.85 -1.32
C ALA A 41 8.03 11.03 0.02
N ARG A 42 6.74 11.42 -0.02
CA ARG A 42 5.89 11.53 1.17
C ARG A 42 5.79 10.23 1.95
N VAL A 43 5.61 9.09 1.26
CA VAL A 43 5.49 7.80 1.92
C VAL A 43 6.83 7.34 2.48
N VAL A 44 7.92 7.51 1.74
CA VAL A 44 9.26 7.19 2.23
C VAL A 44 9.58 7.98 3.51
N GLU A 45 9.26 9.27 3.54
CA GLU A 45 9.47 10.11 4.72
C GLU A 45 8.58 9.68 5.90
N ALA A 46 7.30 9.38 5.64
CA ALA A 46 6.40 8.86 6.65
C ALA A 46 6.90 7.54 7.25
N GLY A 47 7.45 6.64 6.43
CA GLY A 47 8.03 5.39 6.92
C GLY A 47 9.30 5.60 7.75
N ARG A 48 10.18 6.53 7.33
CA ARG A 48 11.36 6.89 8.11
C ARG A 48 10.98 7.42 9.49
N ALA A 49 9.95 8.26 9.57
CA ALA A 49 9.43 8.76 10.84
C ALA A 49 8.87 7.65 11.75
N LEU A 50 8.46 6.52 11.16
CA LEU A 50 8.00 5.32 11.87
C LEU A 50 9.12 4.30 12.12
N GLY A 51 10.37 4.59 11.74
CA GLY A 51 11.50 3.67 11.87
C GLY A 51 11.51 2.52 10.87
N LEU A 52 10.73 2.61 9.79
CA LEU A 52 10.62 1.56 8.77
C LEU A 52 11.68 1.70 7.68
N ALA A 53 12.29 0.57 7.30
CA ALA A 53 13.19 0.49 6.15
C ALA A 53 12.38 0.28 4.86
N ILE A 54 12.07 1.36 4.15
CA ILE A 54 11.32 1.28 2.89
C ILE A 54 12.26 1.15 1.69
N VAL A 55 12.06 0.10 0.90
CA VAL A 55 12.72 -0.08 -0.39
C VAL A 55 11.74 0.21 -1.52
N THR A 56 11.92 1.33 -2.21
CA THR A 56 11.06 1.67 -3.36
C THR A 56 11.60 1.04 -4.64
N ARG A 57 10.73 0.36 -5.41
CA ARG A 57 11.03 -0.13 -6.76
C ARG A 57 10.10 0.53 -7.77
N ARG A 58 10.63 0.91 -8.93
CA ARG A 58 9.84 1.47 -10.04
C ARG A 58 9.71 0.42 -11.14
N PHE A 59 8.48 0.16 -11.55
CA PHE A 59 8.16 -0.80 -12.62
C PHE A 59 7.66 -0.03 -13.85
N PRO A 60 8.48 0.11 -14.92
CA PRO A 60 8.16 0.94 -16.08
C PRO A 60 6.97 0.43 -16.91
N GLU A 61 6.67 -0.87 -16.84
CA GLU A 61 5.52 -1.47 -17.54
C GLU A 61 4.17 -1.22 -16.83
N GLY A 62 4.22 -0.66 -15.60
CA GLY A 62 3.06 -0.44 -14.75
C GLY A 62 2.55 -1.72 -14.11
N THR A 63 1.97 -1.62 -12.92
CA THR A 63 1.38 -2.74 -12.19
C THR A 63 -0.12 -2.51 -12.04
N LYS A 64 -0.87 -2.71 -13.13
CA LYS A 64 -2.31 -2.37 -13.17
C LYS A 64 -3.13 -3.30 -12.28
N THR A 65 -2.63 -4.51 -12.01
CA THR A 65 -3.27 -5.50 -11.15
C THR A 65 -2.33 -5.94 -10.03
N ALA A 66 -2.90 -6.50 -8.96
CA ALA A 66 -2.11 -7.12 -7.90
C ALA A 66 -1.23 -8.27 -8.43
N GLN A 67 -1.69 -9.00 -9.43
CA GLN A 67 -0.92 -10.08 -10.06
C GLN A 67 0.31 -9.55 -10.80
N ASP A 68 0.18 -8.42 -11.52
CA ASP A 68 1.31 -7.77 -12.19
C ASP A 68 2.33 -7.29 -11.15
N ALA A 69 1.86 -6.69 -10.05
CA ALA A 69 2.71 -6.25 -8.95
C ALA A 69 3.48 -7.42 -8.31
N ALA A 70 2.77 -8.50 -8.00
CA ALA A 70 3.35 -9.71 -7.43
C ALA A 70 4.43 -10.31 -8.33
N THR A 71 4.13 -10.42 -9.63
CA THR A 71 5.07 -10.94 -10.64
C THR A 71 6.31 -10.05 -10.77
N ALA A 72 6.13 -8.73 -10.78
CA ALA A 72 7.23 -7.78 -10.91
C ALA A 72 8.14 -7.73 -9.67
N ILE A 73 7.58 -7.94 -8.48
CA ILE A 73 8.33 -7.96 -7.22
C ILE A 73 8.95 -9.34 -6.96
N GLY A 74 8.32 -10.42 -7.43
CA GLY A 74 8.71 -11.80 -7.17
C GLY A 74 8.10 -12.38 -5.89
N VAL A 75 6.89 -11.96 -5.52
CA VAL A 75 6.17 -12.39 -4.30
C VAL A 75 4.84 -13.07 -4.65
N SER A 76 4.20 -13.69 -3.66
CA SER A 76 2.84 -14.17 -3.81
C SER A 76 1.88 -12.99 -4.00
N VAL A 77 0.85 -13.16 -4.84
CA VAL A 77 -0.23 -12.16 -4.96
C VAL A 77 -0.91 -11.87 -3.63
N GLY A 78 -0.93 -12.85 -2.72
CA GLY A 78 -1.49 -12.68 -1.38
C GLY A 78 -0.73 -11.68 -0.50
N GLN A 79 0.57 -11.47 -0.78
CA GLN A 79 1.41 -10.50 -0.07
C GLN A 79 1.15 -9.06 -0.53
N ILE A 80 0.53 -8.85 -1.69
CA ILE A 80 0.27 -7.49 -2.19
C ILE A 80 -0.87 -6.86 -1.40
N VAL A 81 -0.58 -5.78 -0.66
CA VAL A 81 -1.61 -5.02 0.06
C VAL A 81 -2.39 -4.10 -0.88
N LYS A 82 -3.71 -4.22 -0.89
CA LYS A 82 -4.62 -3.25 -1.52
C LYS A 82 -5.17 -2.32 -0.47
N SER A 83 -4.85 -1.02 -0.56
CA SER A 83 -5.47 0.03 0.24
C SER A 83 -6.78 0.47 -0.41
N LEU A 84 -7.91 0.13 0.20
CA LEU A 84 -9.23 0.48 -0.31
C LEU A 84 -9.95 1.42 0.68
N VAL A 85 -10.66 2.42 0.16
CA VAL A 85 -11.38 3.40 0.97
C VAL A 85 -12.89 3.24 0.73
N PHE A 86 -13.64 3.22 1.81
CA PHE A 86 -15.10 3.04 1.81
C PHE A 86 -15.76 4.01 2.79
N ALA A 87 -17.07 4.21 2.61
CA ALA A 87 -17.91 4.84 3.61
C ALA A 87 -18.75 3.76 4.30
N VAL A 88 -18.70 3.70 5.62
CA VAL A 88 -19.61 2.89 6.44
C VAL A 88 -20.51 3.82 7.25
N ASP A 89 -21.81 3.80 6.97
CA ASP A 89 -22.81 4.68 7.60
C ASP A 89 -22.40 6.17 7.62
N GLY A 90 -21.64 6.60 6.60
CA GLY A 90 -21.13 7.97 6.45
C GLY A 90 -19.72 8.22 7.01
N GLU A 91 -19.16 7.29 7.78
CA GLU A 91 -17.76 7.34 8.23
C GLU A 91 -16.82 6.84 7.12
N ILE A 92 -15.78 7.61 6.78
CA ILE A 92 -14.74 7.17 5.85
C ILE A 92 -13.77 6.23 6.58
N VAL A 93 -13.68 5.00 6.08
CA VAL A 93 -12.81 3.95 6.61
C VAL A 93 -11.87 3.43 5.53
N MET A 94 -10.77 2.82 5.95
CA MET A 94 -9.81 2.16 5.06
C MET A 94 -9.73 0.67 5.36
N ALA A 95 -9.59 -0.13 4.32
CA ALA A 95 -9.38 -1.57 4.42
C ALA A 95 -8.07 -1.96 3.69
N TYR A 96 -7.20 -2.67 4.39
CA TYR A 96 -6.08 -3.39 3.81
C TYR A 96 -6.51 -4.80 3.49
N VAL A 97 -6.51 -5.12 2.20
CA VAL A 97 -6.99 -6.41 1.68
C VAL A 97 -5.87 -7.09 0.93
N SER A 98 -5.70 -8.39 1.17
CA SER A 98 -4.77 -9.21 0.41
C SER A 98 -5.05 -9.14 -1.08
N GLY A 99 -4.00 -9.11 -1.90
CA GLY A 99 -4.10 -9.11 -3.36
C GLY A 99 -4.89 -10.31 -3.88
N ALA A 100 -4.83 -11.45 -3.18
CA ALA A 100 -5.58 -12.66 -3.47
C ALA A 100 -7.08 -12.56 -3.16
N ASN A 101 -7.50 -11.65 -2.29
CA ASN A 101 -8.86 -11.57 -1.76
C ASN A 101 -9.68 -10.45 -2.41
N GLN A 102 -11.00 -10.50 -2.27
CA GLN A 102 -11.88 -9.37 -2.58
C GLN A 102 -12.56 -8.89 -1.30
N LEU A 103 -12.70 -7.58 -1.15
CA LEU A 103 -13.37 -7.01 0.02
C LEU A 103 -14.85 -7.42 0.01
N ASP A 104 -15.31 -7.94 1.15
CA ASP A 104 -16.72 -8.11 1.44
C ASP A 104 -17.25 -6.88 2.19
N GLU A 105 -18.08 -6.08 1.51
CA GLU A 105 -18.66 -4.84 2.05
C GLU A 105 -19.51 -5.08 3.31
N LYS A 106 -20.17 -6.23 3.43
CA LYS A 106 -20.97 -6.57 4.61
C LYS A 106 -20.08 -6.87 5.81
N LYS A 107 -18.98 -7.60 5.59
CA LYS A 107 -17.99 -7.86 6.65
C LYS A 107 -17.32 -6.56 7.10
N LEU A 108 -16.99 -5.66 6.16
CA LEU A 108 -16.41 -4.35 6.50
C LEU A 108 -17.40 -3.50 7.31
N ALA A 109 -18.67 -3.43 6.88
CA ALA A 109 -19.70 -2.71 7.63
C ALA A 109 -19.81 -3.25 9.06
N ALA A 110 -19.91 -4.58 9.22
CA ALA A 110 -20.01 -5.23 10.51
C ALA A 110 -18.78 -4.99 11.40
N ALA A 111 -17.56 -5.09 10.83
CA ALA A 111 -16.32 -4.83 11.56
C ALA A 111 -16.20 -3.37 12.01
N ALA A 112 -16.71 -2.43 11.20
CA ALA A 112 -16.79 -1.02 11.57
C ALA A 112 -17.91 -0.71 12.58
N GLY A 113 -18.80 -1.66 12.86
CA GLY A 113 -19.94 -1.47 13.76
C GLY A 113 -21.15 -0.81 13.09
N GLY A 114 -21.17 -0.79 11.75
CA GLY A 114 -22.24 -0.22 10.94
C GLY A 114 -23.04 -1.26 10.16
N THR A 115 -23.95 -0.77 9.33
CA THR A 115 -24.91 -1.60 8.58
C THR A 115 -24.82 -1.42 7.07
N LYS A 116 -24.39 -0.24 6.59
CA LYS A 116 -24.26 0.06 5.17
C LYS A 116 -22.83 0.44 4.84
N CYS A 117 -22.22 -0.31 3.94
CA CYS A 117 -20.93 0.03 3.33
C CYS A 117 -21.16 0.44 1.87
N SER A 118 -20.42 1.43 1.40
CA SER A 118 -20.44 1.87 0.01
C SER A 118 -19.08 2.39 -0.44
N ARG A 119 -18.77 2.21 -1.72
CA ARG A 119 -17.60 2.84 -2.34
C ARG A 119 -17.74 4.36 -2.32
N VAL A 120 -16.61 5.04 -2.21
CA VAL A 120 -16.52 6.49 -2.29
C VAL A 120 -15.92 6.92 -3.63
N ASP A 121 -16.20 8.15 -4.04
CA ASP A 121 -15.64 8.71 -5.26
C ASP A 121 -14.16 9.13 -5.10
N ALA A 122 -13.53 9.50 -6.23
CA ALA A 122 -12.12 9.87 -6.26
C ALA A 122 -11.78 11.09 -5.41
N ASP A 123 -12.72 12.04 -5.27
CA ASP A 123 -12.50 13.26 -4.52
C ASP A 123 -12.52 12.96 -3.02
N ALA A 124 -13.47 12.13 -2.55
CA ALA A 124 -13.51 11.66 -1.17
C ALA A 124 -12.26 10.85 -0.79
N VAL A 125 -11.77 9.97 -1.68
CA VAL A 125 -10.50 9.24 -1.45
C VAL A 125 -9.34 10.22 -1.29
N ARG A 126 -9.25 11.21 -2.18
CA ARG A 126 -8.18 12.20 -2.17
C ARG A 126 -8.24 13.09 -0.94
N GLU A 127 -9.43 13.49 -0.52
CA GLU A 127 -9.61 14.31 0.68
C GLU A 127 -9.24 13.55 1.96
N ALA A 128 -9.63 12.28 2.04
CA ALA A 128 -9.36 11.43 3.20
C ALA A 128 -7.88 11.05 3.32
N THR A 129 -7.24 10.68 2.20
CA THR A 129 -5.89 10.10 2.21
C THR A 129 -4.80 11.07 1.80
N GLY A 130 -5.12 12.07 0.97
CA GLY A 130 -4.16 12.92 0.29
C GLY A 130 -3.51 12.27 -0.94
N PHE A 131 -4.03 11.12 -1.42
CA PHE A 131 -3.55 10.36 -2.57
C PHE A 131 -4.70 10.06 -3.55
N PRO A 132 -4.42 9.94 -4.86
CA PRO A 132 -5.44 9.58 -5.85
C PRO A 132 -5.79 8.08 -5.79
N ILE A 133 -6.98 7.72 -6.29
CA ILE A 133 -7.38 6.33 -6.51
C ILE A 133 -6.31 5.59 -7.34
N GLY A 134 -6.00 4.36 -6.93
CA GLY A 134 -4.98 3.51 -7.57
C GLY A 134 -3.54 3.86 -7.18
N GLY A 135 -3.34 4.81 -6.27
CA GLY A 135 -2.01 5.15 -5.73
C GLY A 135 -2.04 5.42 -4.23
N VAL A 136 -3.04 4.89 -3.53
CA VAL A 136 -3.19 5.05 -2.09
C VAL A 136 -2.19 4.12 -1.40
N PRO A 137 -1.18 4.64 -0.67
CA PRO A 137 -0.22 3.83 0.06
C PRO A 137 -0.85 3.21 1.33
N PRO A 138 -0.13 2.34 2.06
CA PRO A 138 -0.58 1.84 3.36
C PRO A 138 -0.30 2.77 4.56
N PHE A 139 0.32 3.94 4.35
CA PHE A 139 0.53 4.94 5.40
C PHE A 139 0.96 6.29 4.80
N GLY A 140 1.15 7.30 5.66
CA GLY A 140 1.53 8.66 5.26
C GLY A 140 0.34 9.55 4.88
N PHE A 141 -0.85 9.21 5.38
CA PHE A 141 -2.07 9.99 5.17
C PHE A 141 -2.02 11.30 5.95
N SER A 142 -2.69 12.33 5.43
CA SER A 142 -2.83 13.63 6.10
C SER A 142 -3.82 13.63 7.26
N ARG A 143 -4.68 12.61 7.35
CA ARG A 143 -5.69 12.44 8.40
C ARG A 143 -5.57 11.04 8.99
N LEU A 144 -5.90 10.90 10.27
CA LEU A 144 -6.05 9.59 10.89
C LEU A 144 -7.32 8.92 10.35
N LEU A 145 -7.16 7.71 9.82
CA LEU A 145 -8.26 6.89 9.31
C LEU A 145 -8.39 5.65 10.15
N ARG A 146 -9.63 5.21 10.37
CA ARG A 146 -9.89 3.91 10.98
C ARG A 146 -9.61 2.84 9.92
N ILE A 147 -8.66 1.96 10.22
CA ILE A 147 -8.13 0.96 9.29
C ILE A 147 -8.54 -0.43 9.76
N PHE A 148 -9.03 -1.23 8.82
CA PHE A 148 -9.35 -2.64 8.99
C PHE A 148 -8.39 -3.48 8.16
N ILE A 149 -7.89 -4.57 8.72
CA ILE A 149 -6.88 -5.41 8.09
C ILE A 149 -7.47 -6.79 7.83
N ASP A 150 -7.34 -7.25 6.60
CA ASP A 150 -7.62 -8.64 6.21
C ASP A 150 -6.68 -9.57 6.97
N PRO A 151 -7.19 -10.49 7.81
CA PRO A 151 -6.36 -11.39 8.61
C PRO A 151 -5.40 -12.23 7.79
N ASP A 152 -5.71 -12.51 6.52
CA ASP A 152 -4.82 -13.30 5.65
C ASP A 152 -3.49 -12.59 5.39
N LEU A 153 -3.46 -11.24 5.44
CA LEU A 153 -2.21 -10.47 5.35
C LEU A 153 -1.27 -10.76 6.53
N LEU A 154 -1.81 -11.11 7.70
CA LEU A 154 -1.03 -11.40 8.91
C LEU A 154 -0.41 -12.81 8.90
N THR A 155 -0.70 -13.61 7.87
CA THR A 155 -0.10 -14.93 7.68
C THR A 155 1.24 -14.89 6.94
N TYR A 156 1.62 -13.70 6.44
CA TYR A 156 2.90 -13.46 5.77
C TYR A 156 3.87 -12.74 6.70
N ASP A 157 5.14 -13.12 6.64
CA ASP A 157 6.22 -12.42 7.36
C ASP A 157 6.49 -11.02 6.77
N GLU A 158 6.18 -10.83 5.48
CA GLU A 158 6.40 -9.58 4.74
C GLU A 158 5.26 -9.33 3.74
N VAL A 159 4.79 -8.08 3.68
CA VAL A 159 3.71 -7.60 2.79
C VAL A 159 4.03 -6.24 2.15
#